data_AF-A0A8S9MXT6-F1
#
_entry.id   AF-A0A8S9MXT6-F1
#
_cell.length_a   1.000
_cell.length_b   1.000
_cell.length_c   1.000
_cell.angle_alpha   90.00
_cell.angle_beta   90.00
_cell.angle_gamma   90.00
#
_symmetry.space_group_name_H-M   'P 1'
#
loop_
_entity.id
_entity.type
_entity.pdbx_description
1 polymer ?
#
loop_
_entity_poly.entity_id
_entity_poly.type
_entity_poly.pdbx_seq_one_letter_code
_entity_poly.pdbx_strand_id
1 'polypeptide(L)'
;MVVSLFSARNAFFISLCLFAALYRPVLSKPAKFADDFRITWSDTHITQIDGGRAIQLKLDPSSGCGFASKKQYLFGRVSMKIKLIPGDSAGTVAAFYMNSDTDSVRDELDFEFLGNRSGQPYTVQTNVFAHGKGDREQRVNLWFDPSRDFHEYAISWNHLRIVFYVDNVPIRVYKNNEARKVPYPRFQPM
;
A
#
# COMPACT_ATOMS: atom_id res chain seq x y z
N MET A 1 63.03 -4.52 26.12
CA MET A 1 61.60 -4.87 26.19
C MET A 1 60.90 -4.16 25.04
N VAL A 2 60.67 -4.84 23.92
CA VAL A 2 60.04 -4.24 22.73
C VAL A 2 58.54 -4.34 22.90
N VAL A 3 57.90 -3.23 23.27
CA VAL A 3 56.43 -3.17 23.32
C VAL A 3 55.94 -2.91 21.91
N SER A 4 55.38 -3.95 21.29
CA SER A 4 54.65 -3.86 20.03
C SER A 4 53.45 -2.93 20.22
N LEU A 5 53.54 -1.73 19.65
CA LEU A 5 52.40 -0.82 19.52
C LEU A 5 51.52 -1.35 18.38
N PHE A 6 50.47 -2.09 18.74
CA PHE A 6 49.36 -2.32 17.83
C PHE A 6 48.78 -0.94 17.43
N SER A 7 49.03 -0.53 16.20
CA SER A 7 48.57 0.75 15.65
C SER A 7 47.04 0.81 15.67
N ALA A 8 46.46 1.88 16.21
CA ALA A 8 45.02 2.15 16.20
C ALA A 8 44.41 2.10 14.79
N ARG A 9 45.22 2.27 13.73
CA ARG A 9 44.80 2.05 12.34
C ARG A 9 44.33 0.61 12.11
N ASN A 10 45.04 -0.39 12.63
CA ASN A 10 44.68 -1.80 12.44
C ASN A 10 43.37 -2.15 13.13
N ALA A 11 43.11 -1.58 14.31
CA ALA A 11 41.83 -1.76 15.02
C ALA A 11 40.66 -1.12 14.26
N PHE A 12 40.86 0.05 13.65
CA PHE A 12 39.83 0.72 12.85
C PHE A 12 39.50 -0.03 11.55
N PHE A 13 40.52 -0.54 10.85
CA PHE A 13 40.32 -1.36 9.65
C PHE A 13 39.62 -2.69 9.97
N ILE A 14 39.97 -3.36 11.08
CA ILE A 14 39.29 -4.59 11.52
C ILE A 14 37.82 -4.31 11.89
N SER A 15 37.54 -3.20 12.58
CA SER A 15 36.17 -2.78 12.93
C SER A 15 35.32 -2.46 11.69
N LEU A 16 35.90 -1.82 10.66
CA LEU A 16 35.22 -1.51 9.41
C LEU A 16 34.88 -2.78 8.61
N CYS A 17 35.82 -3.75 8.56
CA CYS A 17 35.59 -5.05 7.93
C CYS A 17 34.53 -5.88 8.65
N LEU A 18 34.46 -5.83 9.99
CA LEU A 18 33.41 -6.49 10.77
C LEU A 18 32.02 -5.86 10.52
N PHE A 19 31.94 -4.53 10.38
CA PHE A 19 30.69 -3.86 10.01
C PHE A 19 30.20 -4.23 8.61
N ALA A 20 31.13 -4.33 7.63
CA ALA A 20 30.79 -4.77 6.28
C ALA A 20 30.38 -6.26 6.22
N ALA A 21 30.99 -7.13 7.03
CA ALA A 21 30.64 -8.54 7.12
C ALA A 21 29.29 -8.81 7.82
N LEU A 22 28.83 -7.87 8.65
CA LEU A 22 27.49 -7.89 9.27
C LEU A 22 26.41 -7.30 8.35
N TYR A 23 26.80 -6.59 7.29
CA TYR A 23 25.88 -6.12 6.27
C TYR A 23 25.47 -7.29 5.38
N ARG A 24 24.49 -8.08 5.84
CA ARG A 24 23.74 -8.97 4.96
C ARG A 24 22.75 -8.11 4.20
N PRO A 25 22.93 -7.83 2.89
CA PRO A 25 21.82 -7.32 2.12
C PRO A 25 20.71 -8.35 2.25
N VAL A 26 19.58 -7.95 2.83
CA VAL A 26 18.38 -8.78 2.80
C VAL A 26 17.98 -8.82 1.34
N LEU A 27 18.40 -9.88 0.65
CA LEU A 27 17.97 -10.13 -0.72
C LEU A 27 16.52 -10.61 -0.62
N SER A 28 15.58 -9.66 -0.60
CA SER A 28 14.16 -10.00 -0.71
C SER A 28 13.97 -10.71 -2.04
N LYS A 29 13.49 -11.97 -2.00
CA LYS A 29 12.96 -12.59 -3.21
C LYS A 29 11.90 -11.63 -3.78
N PRO A 30 11.82 -11.45 -5.12
CA PRO A 30 10.74 -10.67 -5.70
C PRO A 30 9.42 -11.28 -5.22
N ALA A 31 8.64 -10.52 -4.44
CA ALA A 31 7.38 -11.00 -3.91
C ALA A 31 6.45 -11.32 -5.08
N LYS A 32 5.93 -12.55 -5.15
CA LYS A 32 4.92 -12.90 -6.14
C LYS A 32 3.55 -12.62 -5.55
N PHE A 33 2.61 -12.24 -6.40
CA PHE A 33 1.20 -12.09 -6.03
C PHE A 33 0.69 -13.30 -5.24
N ALA A 34 1.00 -14.50 -5.73
CA ALA A 34 0.54 -15.75 -5.14
C ALA A 34 1.18 -16.07 -3.78
N ASP A 35 2.19 -15.35 -3.32
CA ASP A 35 2.78 -15.55 -1.98
C ASP A 35 1.88 -14.92 -0.92
N ASP A 36 1.44 -13.69 -1.15
CA ASP A 36 0.74 -12.85 -0.15
C ASP A 36 -0.77 -12.71 -0.38
N PHE A 37 -1.25 -12.93 -1.61
CA PHE A 37 -2.63 -12.68 -2.00
C PHE A 37 -3.33 -13.92 -2.56
N ARG A 38 -4.66 -13.86 -2.55
CA ARG A 38 -5.56 -14.83 -3.20
C ARG A 38 -6.66 -14.08 -3.95
N ILE A 39 -7.10 -14.66 -5.06
CA ILE A 39 -8.26 -14.14 -5.81
C ILE A 39 -9.52 -14.38 -4.96
N THR A 40 -10.37 -13.37 -4.84
CA THR A 40 -11.64 -13.44 -4.11
C THR A 40 -12.85 -13.44 -5.05
N TRP A 41 -12.70 -12.89 -6.26
CA TRP A 41 -13.76 -12.85 -7.25
C TRP A 41 -13.24 -12.88 -8.67
N SER A 42 -13.87 -13.70 -9.51
CA SER A 42 -13.65 -13.78 -10.97
C SER A 42 -12.18 -14.00 -11.38
N ASP A 43 -11.70 -15.22 -11.23
CA ASP A 43 -10.32 -15.62 -11.60
C ASP A 43 -10.01 -15.42 -13.09
N THR A 44 -11.00 -15.62 -13.96
CA THR A 44 -10.92 -15.36 -15.40
C THR A 44 -10.64 -13.90 -15.76
N HIS A 45 -10.85 -12.97 -14.82
CA HIS A 45 -10.63 -11.53 -14.99
C HIS A 45 -9.35 -11.04 -14.31
N ILE A 46 -8.53 -11.95 -13.77
CA ILE A 46 -7.22 -11.64 -13.18
C ILE A 46 -6.14 -12.43 -13.92
N THR A 47 -5.28 -11.70 -14.64
CA THR A 47 -4.13 -12.30 -15.33
C THR A 47 -2.84 -12.00 -14.57
N GLN A 48 -2.11 -13.04 -14.15
CA GLN A 48 -0.76 -12.86 -13.63
C GLN A 48 0.20 -12.63 -14.79
N ILE A 49 1.00 -11.57 -14.70
CA ILE A 49 2.02 -11.20 -15.69
C ILE A 49 3.40 -11.19 -15.02
N ASP A 50 4.45 -11.16 -15.83
CA ASP A 50 5.83 -11.05 -15.36
C ASP A 50 6.22 -12.13 -14.32
N GLY A 51 5.84 -13.39 -14.60
CA GLY A 51 6.12 -14.53 -13.72
C GLY A 51 5.41 -14.47 -12.36
N GLY A 52 4.29 -13.73 -12.28
CA GLY A 52 3.50 -13.53 -11.06
C GLY A 52 3.94 -12.34 -10.22
N ARG A 53 4.83 -11.49 -10.72
CA ARG A 53 5.26 -10.25 -10.04
C ARG A 53 4.29 -9.08 -10.20
N ALA A 54 3.39 -9.18 -11.17
CA ALA A 54 2.30 -8.24 -11.36
C ALA A 54 1.04 -8.98 -11.80
N ILE A 55 -0.10 -8.30 -11.66
CA ILE A 55 -1.39 -8.79 -12.15
C ILE A 55 -2.07 -7.70 -12.97
N GLN A 56 -2.96 -8.12 -13.86
CA GLN A 56 -3.89 -7.25 -14.56
C GLN A 56 -5.30 -7.61 -14.15
N LEU A 57 -6.06 -6.60 -13.70
CA LEU A 57 -7.48 -6.71 -13.41
C LEU A 57 -8.27 -6.28 -14.65
N LYS A 58 -9.31 -7.06 -14.99
CA LYS A 58 -10.23 -6.76 -16.09
C LYS A 58 -11.62 -6.46 -15.53
N LEU A 59 -12.27 -5.47 -16.13
CA LEU A 59 -13.69 -5.17 -15.95
C LEU A 59 -14.32 -5.14 -17.33
N ASP A 60 -15.41 -5.89 -17.51
CA ASP A 60 -16.24 -5.86 -18.72
C ASP A 60 -17.72 -6.10 -18.34
N PRO A 61 -18.67 -6.08 -19.30
CA PRO A 61 -20.08 -6.26 -18.99
C PRO A 61 -20.44 -7.59 -18.29
N SER A 62 -19.56 -8.59 -18.32
CA SER A 62 -19.79 -9.88 -17.67
C SER A 62 -19.44 -9.87 -16.18
N SER A 63 -18.34 -9.19 -15.79
CA SER A 63 -17.89 -9.15 -14.40
C SER A 63 -16.79 -8.12 -14.14
N GLY A 64 -16.63 -7.75 -12.87
CA GLY A 64 -15.38 -7.21 -12.33
C GLY A 64 -14.49 -8.32 -11.78
N CYS A 65 -13.54 -7.96 -10.91
CA CYS A 65 -12.70 -8.92 -10.20
C CYS A 65 -12.12 -8.32 -8.92
N GLY A 66 -11.60 -9.20 -8.06
CA GLY A 66 -11.00 -8.78 -6.79
C GLY A 66 -10.05 -9.84 -6.23
N PHE A 67 -9.16 -9.38 -5.37
CA PHE A 67 -8.26 -10.22 -4.60
C PHE A 67 -8.08 -9.63 -3.20
N ALA A 68 -7.62 -10.45 -2.26
CA ALA A 68 -7.36 -10.06 -0.89
C ALA A 68 -6.06 -10.68 -0.38
N SER A 69 -5.46 -10.07 0.65
CA SER A 69 -4.35 -10.67 1.36
C SER A 69 -4.78 -12.00 1.99
N LYS A 70 -3.83 -12.93 2.13
CA LYS A 70 -4.07 -14.20 2.84
C LYS A 70 -4.10 -14.05 4.36
N LYS A 71 -3.61 -12.91 4.87
CA LYS A 71 -3.47 -12.59 6.29
C LYS A 71 -4.07 -11.23 6.55
N GLN A 72 -4.57 -11.07 7.76
CA GLN A 72 -4.95 -9.79 8.33
C GLN A 72 -3.79 -9.22 9.13
N TYR A 73 -3.77 -7.90 9.24
CA TYR A 73 -2.73 -7.16 9.93
C TYR A 73 -3.38 -6.16 10.89
N LEU A 74 -2.77 -5.98 12.05
CA LEU A 74 -3.11 -4.90 12.97
C LEU A 74 -1.95 -3.93 12.97
N PHE A 75 -2.14 -2.78 12.31
CA PHE A 75 -1.09 -1.82 11.96
C PHE A 75 -0.08 -2.34 10.94
N GLY A 76 0.66 -1.40 10.34
CA GLY A 76 1.70 -1.68 9.35
C GLY A 76 1.80 -0.61 8.28
N ARG A 77 2.59 -0.91 7.24
CA ARG A 77 2.56 -0.19 5.97
C ARG A 77 2.23 -1.19 4.88
N VAL A 78 1.17 -0.94 4.14
CA VAL A 78 0.84 -1.66 2.92
C VAL A 78 1.07 -0.71 1.74
N SER A 79 1.67 -1.21 0.67
CA SER A 79 1.96 -0.43 -0.53
C SER A 79 1.77 -1.29 -1.77
N MET A 80 1.22 -0.67 -2.81
CA MET A 80 1.05 -1.30 -4.12
C MET A 80 1.51 -0.34 -5.21
N LYS A 81 2.17 -0.89 -6.23
CA LYS A 81 2.40 -0.18 -7.49
C LYS A 81 1.19 -0.38 -8.39
N ILE A 82 0.53 0.70 -8.78
CA ILE A 82 -0.70 0.67 -9.56
C ILE A 82 -0.52 1.57 -10.78
N LYS A 83 -0.93 1.06 -11.95
CA LYS A 83 -1.10 1.82 -13.19
C LYS A 83 -2.56 1.72 -13.60
N LEU A 84 -3.21 2.86 -13.79
CA LEU A 84 -4.66 2.95 -14.04
C LEU A 84 -5.03 2.75 -15.51
N ILE A 85 -6.34 2.69 -15.77
CA ILE A 85 -6.91 2.42 -17.10
C ILE A 85 -6.62 3.62 -18.02
N PRO A 86 -5.97 3.43 -19.17
CA PRO A 86 -5.77 4.50 -20.14
C PRO A 86 -7.06 4.77 -20.94
N GLY A 87 -7.19 5.97 -21.49
CA GLY A 87 -8.33 6.33 -22.34
C GLY A 87 -9.59 6.64 -21.52
N ASP A 88 -10.75 6.17 -22.00
CA ASP A 88 -12.01 6.39 -21.31
C ASP A 88 -12.22 5.37 -20.20
N SER A 89 -12.29 5.86 -18.97
CA SER A 89 -12.51 5.08 -17.76
C SER A 89 -13.71 5.58 -16.96
N ALA A 90 -14.56 6.41 -17.57
CA ALA A 90 -15.70 7.03 -16.89
C ALA A 90 -16.60 5.98 -16.23
N GLY A 91 -16.93 6.19 -14.95
CA GLY A 91 -17.79 5.29 -14.18
C GLY A 91 -17.09 4.06 -13.61
N THR A 92 -15.79 3.86 -13.88
CA THR A 92 -15.00 2.81 -13.23
C THR A 92 -14.41 3.29 -11.91
N VAL A 93 -14.29 2.37 -10.96
CA VAL A 93 -13.52 2.56 -9.72
C VAL A 93 -12.53 1.42 -9.60
N ALA A 94 -11.24 1.73 -9.61
CA ALA A 94 -10.22 0.82 -9.10
C ALA A 94 -10.04 1.11 -7.60
N ALA A 95 -10.06 0.09 -6.75
CA ALA A 95 -9.95 0.26 -5.32
C ALA A 95 -8.71 -0.46 -4.77
N PHE A 96 -8.01 0.18 -3.85
CA PHE A 96 -6.97 -0.41 -3.01
C PHE A 96 -7.28 -0.02 -1.57
N TYR A 97 -7.68 -0.98 -0.76
CA TYR A 97 -8.21 -0.71 0.57
C TYR A 97 -7.79 -1.79 1.58
N MET A 98 -7.93 -1.44 2.84
CA MET A 98 -7.84 -2.37 3.98
C MET A 98 -9.21 -2.37 4.65
N ASN A 99 -9.77 -3.54 4.98
CA ASN A 99 -11.02 -3.64 5.72
C ASN A 99 -10.97 -4.75 6.77
N SER A 100 -11.66 -4.54 7.89
CA SER A 100 -11.85 -5.59 8.87
C SER A 100 -12.77 -6.68 8.33
N ASP A 101 -12.52 -7.94 8.70
CA ASP A 101 -13.33 -9.10 8.29
C ASP A 101 -14.65 -9.17 9.10
N THR A 102 -15.55 -8.22 8.86
CA THR A 102 -16.89 -8.16 9.45
C THR A 102 -17.85 -7.35 8.59
N ASP A 103 -19.11 -7.79 8.55
CA ASP A 103 -20.21 -7.09 7.87
C ASP A 103 -20.97 -6.12 8.79
N SER A 104 -20.56 -5.99 10.06
CA SER A 104 -21.31 -5.25 11.09
C SER A 104 -20.71 -3.88 11.40
N VAL A 105 -19.67 -3.84 12.23
CA VAL A 105 -19.01 -2.61 12.70
C VAL A 105 -17.60 -2.59 12.15
N ARG A 106 -17.47 -2.30 10.86
CA ARG A 106 -16.19 -2.38 10.16
C ARG A 106 -15.29 -1.16 10.38
N ASP A 107 -13.99 -1.43 10.37
CA ASP A 107 -12.95 -0.45 10.09
C ASP A 107 -12.50 -0.62 8.62
N GLU A 108 -12.26 0.48 7.91
CA GLU A 108 -11.92 0.46 6.49
C GLU A 108 -11.07 1.68 6.12
N LEU A 109 -10.05 1.50 5.27
CA LEU A 109 -9.15 2.55 4.79
C LEU A 109 -9.01 2.46 3.28
N ASP A 110 -9.43 3.51 2.58
CA ASP A 110 -9.66 3.41 1.13
C ASP A 110 -8.73 4.29 0.31
N PHE A 111 -8.23 3.74 -0.79
CA PHE A 111 -7.97 4.46 -2.03
C PHE A 111 -8.99 4.01 -3.07
N GLU A 112 -9.70 4.97 -3.65
CA GLU A 112 -10.60 4.77 -4.77
C GLU A 112 -10.18 5.68 -5.93
N PHE A 113 -9.81 5.08 -7.05
CA PHE A 113 -9.41 5.79 -8.26
C PHE A 113 -10.63 5.93 -9.16
N LEU A 114 -11.21 7.13 -9.16
CA LEU A 114 -12.41 7.45 -9.91
C LEU A 114 -12.02 7.77 -11.36
N GLY A 115 -12.39 6.86 -12.27
CA GLY A 115 -12.14 7.01 -13.69
C GLY A 115 -12.96 8.13 -14.32
N ASN A 116 -12.48 8.62 -15.46
CA ASN A 116 -13.02 9.79 -16.13
C ASN A 116 -13.01 9.61 -17.66
N ARG A 117 -13.69 10.50 -18.37
CA ARG A 117 -13.70 10.52 -19.83
C ARG A 117 -12.29 10.76 -20.36
N SER A 118 -12.03 10.28 -21.58
CA SER A 118 -10.74 10.49 -22.26
C SER A 118 -10.29 11.96 -22.21
N GLY A 119 -9.04 12.19 -21.77
CA GLY A 119 -8.44 13.52 -21.64
C GLY A 119 -8.81 14.30 -20.38
N GLN A 120 -9.68 13.76 -19.51
CA GLN A 120 -10.00 14.34 -18.21
C GLN A 120 -9.21 13.64 -17.09
N PRO A 121 -8.84 14.36 -16.01
CA PRO A 121 -8.01 13.78 -14.96
C PRO A 121 -8.78 12.75 -14.14
N TYR A 122 -8.05 11.72 -13.69
CA TYR A 122 -8.50 10.86 -12.58
C TYR A 122 -8.64 11.68 -11.29
N THR A 123 -9.60 11.28 -10.45
CA THR A 123 -9.69 11.75 -9.07
C THR A 123 -9.37 10.59 -8.13
N VAL A 124 -8.47 10.81 -7.18
CA VAL A 124 -8.23 9.87 -6.09
C VAL A 124 -9.08 10.27 -4.90
N GLN A 125 -9.97 9.38 -4.48
CA GLN A 125 -10.69 9.49 -3.24
C GLN A 125 -10.00 8.65 -2.16
N THR A 126 -9.89 9.20 -0.96
CA THR A 126 -9.53 8.44 0.24
C THR A 126 -10.68 8.50 1.23
N ASN A 127 -10.89 7.42 1.98
CA ASN A 127 -11.87 7.37 3.05
C ASN A 127 -11.33 6.64 4.27
N VAL A 128 -11.99 6.88 5.41
CA VAL A 128 -11.68 6.20 6.68
C VAL A 128 -12.99 5.86 7.36
N PHE A 129 -13.31 4.57 7.42
CA PHE A 129 -14.31 4.03 8.31
C PHE A 129 -13.65 3.61 9.62
N ALA A 130 -14.26 4.03 10.72
CA ALA A 130 -13.82 3.67 12.05
C ALA A 130 -15.06 3.40 12.92
N HIS A 131 -15.14 2.19 13.47
CA HIS A 131 -16.29 1.68 14.22
C HIS A 131 -17.61 1.83 13.45
N GLY A 132 -17.63 1.37 12.20
CA GLY A 132 -18.81 1.38 11.34
C GLY A 132 -19.22 2.76 10.80
N LYS A 133 -18.53 3.83 11.20
CA LYS A 133 -18.79 5.19 10.71
C LYS A 133 -17.77 5.59 9.67
N GLY A 134 -18.22 5.90 8.46
CA GLY A 134 -17.42 6.52 7.37
C GLY A 134 -17.67 8.02 7.26
N ASP A 135 -18.04 8.47 6.05
CA ASP A 135 -18.31 9.87 5.67
C ASP A 135 -17.10 10.81 5.90
N ARG A 136 -15.92 10.33 5.54
CA ARG A 136 -14.64 11.05 5.69
C ARG A 136 -13.90 11.13 4.37
N GLU A 137 -14.60 11.28 3.27
CA GLU A 137 -14.03 11.32 1.94
C GLU A 137 -13.14 12.57 1.78
N GLN A 138 -11.98 12.37 1.15
CA GLN A 138 -11.18 13.46 0.60
C GLN A 138 -10.81 13.12 -0.83
N ARG A 139 -10.94 14.09 -1.74
CA ARG A 139 -10.66 13.92 -3.16
C ARG A 139 -9.51 14.83 -3.57
N VAL A 140 -8.56 14.27 -4.32
CA VAL A 140 -7.42 15.00 -4.88
C VAL A 140 -7.18 14.58 -6.32
N ASN A 141 -6.70 15.52 -7.14
CA ASN A 141 -6.11 15.20 -8.42
C ASN A 141 -4.61 14.92 -8.22
N LEU A 142 -4.06 14.04 -9.05
CA LEU A 142 -2.63 13.71 -9.03
C LEU A 142 -1.84 14.72 -9.86
N TRP A 143 -0.56 14.92 -9.51
CA TRP A 143 0.38 15.77 -10.24
C TRP A 143 1.02 15.08 -11.45
N PHE A 144 0.45 13.95 -11.88
CA PHE A 144 0.85 13.13 -13.01
C PHE A 144 -0.36 12.40 -13.59
N ASP A 145 -0.22 11.81 -14.78
CA ASP A 145 -1.22 10.91 -15.36
C ASP A 145 -1.00 9.47 -14.86
N PRO A 146 -1.86 8.96 -13.97
CA PRO A 146 -1.69 7.64 -13.35
C PRO A 146 -1.90 6.45 -14.30
N SER A 147 -2.31 6.70 -15.55
CA SER A 147 -2.46 5.65 -16.57
C SER A 147 -1.18 5.40 -17.37
N ARG A 148 -0.19 6.30 -17.28
CA ARG A 148 1.02 6.26 -18.11
C ARG A 148 2.11 5.34 -17.55
N ASP A 149 2.25 5.28 -16.23
CA ASP A 149 3.23 4.43 -15.56
C ASP A 149 2.70 3.92 -14.21
N PHE A 150 3.42 2.99 -13.60
CA PHE A 150 3.16 2.53 -12.25
C PHE A 150 3.63 3.54 -11.21
N HIS A 151 2.72 3.91 -10.30
CA HIS A 151 3.01 4.76 -9.15
C HIS A 151 2.76 3.99 -7.85
N GLU A 152 3.50 4.31 -6.79
CA GLU A 152 3.31 3.68 -5.48
C GLU A 152 2.20 4.39 -4.70
N TYR A 153 1.20 3.61 -4.28
CA TYR A 153 0.15 4.04 -3.37
C TYR A 153 0.31 3.26 -2.07
N ALA A 154 0.32 3.95 -0.93
CA ALA A 154 0.57 3.30 0.35
C ALA A 154 -0.28 3.86 1.48
N ILE A 155 -0.68 2.96 2.38
CA ILE A 155 -1.34 3.28 3.64
C ILE A 155 -0.38 2.89 4.76
N SER A 156 0.03 3.87 5.57
CA SER A 156 0.75 3.62 6.82
C SER A 156 -0.19 3.82 7.98
N TRP A 157 -0.41 2.77 8.76
CA TRP A 157 -1.35 2.73 9.87
C TRP A 157 -0.64 2.28 11.14
N ASN A 158 -0.75 3.05 12.22
CA ASN A 158 -0.19 2.71 13.53
C ASN A 158 -1.06 3.30 14.65
N HIS A 159 -0.67 3.15 15.91
CA HIS A 159 -1.45 3.63 17.05
C HIS A 159 -1.65 5.16 17.10
N LEU A 160 -0.86 5.95 16.37
CA LEU A 160 -0.89 7.42 16.38
C LEU A 160 -1.64 8.02 15.20
N ARG A 161 -1.50 7.43 14.00
CA ARG A 161 -2.02 8.02 12.76
C ARG A 161 -2.10 7.02 11.61
N ILE A 162 -3.04 7.28 10.71
CA ILE A 162 -3.07 6.76 9.35
C ILE A 162 -2.51 7.84 8.43
N VAL A 163 -1.66 7.45 7.47
CA VAL A 163 -1.15 8.33 6.43
C VAL A 163 -1.29 7.65 5.07
N PHE A 164 -1.93 8.33 4.14
CA PHE A 164 -2.07 7.93 2.74
C PHE A 164 -0.96 8.61 1.93
N TYR A 165 -0.22 7.83 1.14
CA TYR A 165 0.89 8.30 0.32
C TYR A 165 0.66 8.01 -1.16
N VAL A 166 1.16 8.91 -1.99
CA VAL A 166 1.38 8.70 -3.43
C VAL A 166 2.85 9.01 -3.71
N ASP A 167 3.62 8.05 -4.19
CA ASP A 167 5.07 8.15 -4.43
C ASP A 167 5.84 8.76 -3.24
N ASN A 168 5.57 8.25 -2.04
CA ASN A 168 6.13 8.74 -0.77
C ASN A 168 5.74 10.18 -0.36
N VAL A 169 4.88 10.86 -1.14
CA VAL A 169 4.29 12.14 -0.76
C VAL A 169 3.00 11.89 0.03
N PRO A 170 2.89 12.34 1.30
CA PRO A 170 1.68 12.17 2.07
C PRO A 170 0.57 13.09 1.52
N ILE A 171 -0.54 12.51 1.08
CA ILE A 171 -1.69 13.27 0.57
C ILE A 171 -2.79 13.46 1.64
N ARG A 172 -2.77 12.65 2.69
CA ARG A 172 -3.71 12.74 3.82
C ARG A 172 -3.13 12.15 5.10
N VAL A 173 -3.40 12.80 6.22
CA VAL A 173 -3.10 12.29 7.57
C VAL A 173 -4.39 12.25 8.39
N TYR A 174 -4.73 11.08 8.94
CA TYR A 174 -5.81 10.90 9.90
C TYR A 174 -5.22 10.53 11.26
N LYS A 175 -5.19 11.49 12.19
CA LYS A 175 -4.61 11.29 13.52
C LYS A 175 -5.57 10.51 14.42
N ASN A 176 -5.02 9.67 15.30
CA ASN A 176 -5.76 9.11 16.41
C ASN A 176 -6.19 10.26 17.34
N ASN A 177 -7.48 10.55 17.35
CA ASN A 177 -8.12 11.58 18.16
C ASN A 177 -9.23 10.95 19.04
N GLU A 178 -9.05 9.70 19.49
CA GLU A 178 -9.98 9.02 20.40
C GLU A 178 -10.26 9.85 21.66
N ALA A 179 -9.25 10.57 22.19
CA ALA A 179 -9.39 11.50 23.31
C ALA A 179 -10.41 12.65 23.05
N ARG A 180 -10.68 12.95 21.77
CA ARG A 180 -11.69 13.93 21.31
C ARG A 180 -12.95 13.24 20.78
N LYS A 181 -13.17 11.97 21.11
CA LYS A 181 -14.31 11.15 20.69
C LYS A 181 -14.41 10.97 19.16
N VAL A 182 -13.28 11.06 18.46
CA VAL A 182 -13.19 10.75 17.03
C VAL A 182 -12.73 9.30 16.89
N PRO A 183 -13.55 8.39 16.34
CA PRO A 183 -13.20 6.97 16.22
C PRO A 183 -11.93 6.73 15.40
N TYR A 184 -11.18 5.68 15.76
CA TYR A 184 -9.92 5.32 15.12
C TYR A 184 -9.80 3.80 14.97
N PRO A 185 -9.39 3.25 13.80
CA PRO A 185 -9.16 1.82 13.62
C PRO A 185 -8.00 1.36 14.49
N ARG A 186 -8.29 0.67 15.60
CA ARG A 186 -7.27 0.32 16.60
C ARG A 186 -7.28 -1.15 17.00
N PHE A 187 -8.44 -1.79 16.94
CA PHE A 187 -8.63 -3.11 17.55
C PHE A 187 -9.00 -4.20 16.55
N GLN A 188 -9.43 -3.84 15.34
CA GLN A 188 -9.83 -4.78 14.31
C GLN A 188 -8.69 -4.98 13.32
N PRO A 189 -8.12 -6.20 13.22
CA PRO A 189 -7.20 -6.51 12.13
C PRO A 189 -7.90 -6.35 10.78
N MET A 190 -7.15 -5.84 9.80
CA MET A 190 -7.57 -5.68 8.41
C MET A 190 -6.64 -6.47 7.49
#